data_AF-A0ABD0P8B2-F1
#
_entry.id   AF-A0ABD0P8B2-F1
#
_cell.length_a   1.000
_cell.length_b   1.000
_cell.length_c   1.000
_cell.angle_alpha   90.00
_cell.angle_beta   90.00
_cell.angle_gamma   90.00
#
_symmetry.space_group_name_H-M   'P 1'
#
loop_
_entity.id
_entity.type
_entity.pdbx_description
1 polymer ?
#
loop_
_entity_poly.entity_id
_entity_poly.type
_entity_poly.pdbx_seq_one_letter_code
_entity_poly.pdbx_strand_id
1 'polypeptide(L)'
;LLQQLQERQQELELFDNIQGFMGPGLSTNDSVRYINGKLRLDNPAKTDIGCEELSGIKAVDFLGSGYTKTVLKAALPQGLFVALKSVNHQGTDMRLCMEDFQDSQGCHELVSFKLRKEIVLLQRLQHPNIVE
;
A
#
# COMPACT_ATOMS: atom_id res chain seq x y z
N LEU A 1 15.75 -0.56 18.79
CA LEU A 1 15.19 -0.39 17.44
C LEU A 1 15.49 -1.56 16.49
N LEU A 2 16.75 -1.90 16.23
CA LEU A 2 17.10 -2.99 15.28
C LEU A 2 16.36 -4.30 15.55
N GLN A 3 16.32 -4.74 16.81
CA GLN A 3 15.58 -5.94 17.21
C GLN A 3 14.07 -5.82 16.88
N GLN A 4 13.45 -4.66 17.15
CA GLN A 4 12.03 -4.44 16.83
C GLN A 4 11.77 -4.52 15.32
N LEU A 5 12.67 -3.95 14.50
CA LEU A 5 12.58 -4.05 13.04
C LEU A 5 12.69 -5.50 12.55
N GLN A 6 13.63 -6.27 13.12
CA GLN A 6 13.80 -7.68 12.80
C GLN A 6 12.56 -8.49 13.17
N GLU A 7 11.99 -8.26 14.37
CA GLU A 7 10.75 -8.92 14.81
C GLU A 7 9.58 -8.59 13.88
N ARG A 8 9.40 -7.31 13.50
CA ARG A 8 8.35 -6.91 12.54
C ARG A 8 8.53 -7.52 11.15
N GLN A 9 9.78 -7.63 10.69
CA GLN A 9 10.11 -8.26 9.41
C GLN A 9 9.75 -9.74 9.40
N GLN A 10 10.11 -10.47 10.46
CA GLN A 10 9.74 -11.88 10.62
C GLN A 10 8.22 -12.09 10.68
N GLU A 11 7.49 -11.18 11.34
CA GLU A 11 6.03 -11.23 11.36
C GLU A 11 5.43 -11.14 9.94
N LEU A 12 5.94 -10.24 9.08
CA LEU A 12 5.50 -10.14 7.68
C LEU A 12 5.90 -11.37 6.87
N GLU A 13 7.14 -11.85 7.02
CA GLU A 13 7.61 -13.06 6.34
C GLU A 13 6.78 -14.29 6.71
N LEU A 14 6.26 -14.37 7.92
CA LEU A 14 5.32 -15.43 8.30
C LEU A 14 4.02 -15.34 7.48
N PHE A 15 3.49 -14.12 7.26
CA PHE A 15 2.31 -13.96 6.40
C PHE A 15 2.60 -14.37 4.96
N ASP A 16 3.78 -14.05 4.44
CA ASP A 16 4.21 -14.45 3.10
C ASP A 16 4.44 -15.95 3.00
N ASN A 17 5.09 -16.57 3.99
CA ASN A 17 5.45 -18.00 4.00
C ASN A 17 4.28 -18.95 4.28
N ILE A 18 3.18 -18.48 4.89
CA ILE A 18 1.95 -19.28 5.01
C ILE A 18 1.39 -19.66 3.63
N GLN A 19 1.88 -19.04 2.53
CA GLN A 19 1.50 -19.39 1.16
C GLN A 19 2.72 -19.39 0.22
N GLY A 20 3.02 -20.53 -0.40
CA GLY A 20 3.87 -20.59 -1.60
C GLY A 20 3.21 -19.88 -2.79
N PHE A 21 3.10 -18.55 -2.76
CA PHE A 21 2.33 -17.75 -3.72
C PHE A 21 2.99 -16.41 -4.09
N MET A 22 4.31 -16.27 -3.93
CA MET A 22 5.07 -15.69 -5.04
C MET A 22 5.35 -16.83 -6.01
N GLY A 23 4.38 -17.11 -6.90
CA GLY A 23 4.69 -17.83 -8.12
C GLY A 23 5.76 -17.03 -8.88
N PRO A 24 6.72 -17.70 -9.55
CA PRO A 24 7.65 -17.00 -10.41
C PRO A 24 6.88 -16.44 -11.60
N GLY A 25 6.91 -15.12 -11.79
CA GLY A 25 6.53 -14.50 -13.05
C GLY A 25 5.15 -13.85 -13.05
N LEU A 26 5.19 -12.52 -13.18
CA LEU A 26 4.32 -11.75 -14.06
C LEU A 26 3.99 -12.57 -15.33
N SER A 27 2.80 -13.20 -15.38
CA SER A 27 2.28 -13.79 -16.61
C SER A 27 1.55 -12.71 -17.38
N THR A 28 2.25 -12.09 -18.32
CA THR A 28 1.65 -11.23 -19.35
C THR A 28 0.82 -12.09 -20.29
N ASN A 29 -0.44 -12.32 -19.98
CA ASN A 29 -1.41 -12.92 -20.90
C ASN A 29 -2.79 -12.25 -20.76
N ASP A 30 -2.84 -10.93 -20.57
CA ASP A 30 -4.08 -10.19 -20.80
C ASP A 30 -4.28 -10.00 -22.31
N SER A 31 -5.18 -10.80 -22.86
CA SER A 31 -5.59 -10.75 -24.25
C SER A 31 -6.41 -9.48 -24.51
N VAL A 32 -5.74 -8.40 -24.89
CA VAL A 32 -6.40 -7.17 -25.37
C VAL A 32 -7.15 -7.48 -26.67
N ARG A 33 -8.49 -7.58 -26.61
CA ARG A 33 -9.34 -7.71 -27.80
C ARG A 33 -9.85 -6.33 -28.22
N TYR A 34 -9.31 -5.83 -29.32
CA TYR A 34 -9.84 -4.66 -30.01
C TYR A 34 -11.10 -5.06 -30.80
N ILE A 35 -12.27 -4.66 -30.33
CA ILE A 35 -13.50 -4.75 -31.12
C ILE A 35 -14.09 -3.35 -31.26
N ASN A 36 -14.16 -2.85 -32.50
CA ASN A 36 -14.83 -1.62 -32.91
C ASN A 36 -14.48 -0.35 -32.10
N GLY A 37 -13.19 -0.05 -31.93
CA GLY A 37 -12.71 1.29 -31.56
C GLY A 37 -13.11 1.79 -30.18
N LYS A 38 -13.60 0.92 -29.29
CA LYS A 38 -13.97 1.27 -27.91
C LYS A 38 -13.23 0.34 -26.95
N LEU A 39 -12.30 0.90 -26.17
CA LEU A 39 -11.72 0.23 -24.99
C LEU A 39 -12.86 0.01 -24.00
N ARG A 40 -13.43 -1.18 -24.02
CA ARG A 40 -14.31 -1.67 -22.97
C ARG A 40 -13.44 -2.46 -22.00
N LEU A 41 -13.19 -1.87 -20.83
CA LEU A 41 -12.66 -2.60 -19.69
C LEU A 41 -13.83 -3.39 -19.08
N ASP A 42 -14.20 -4.49 -19.72
CA ASP A 42 -15.27 -5.39 -19.24
C ASP A 42 -14.69 -6.31 -18.14
N ASN A 43 -14.25 -5.68 -17.06
CA ASN A 43 -14.07 -6.20 -15.71
C ASN A 43 -13.53 -5.00 -14.89
N PRO A 44 -14.02 -4.72 -13.67
CA PRO A 44 -13.22 -3.98 -12.69
C PRO A 44 -12.09 -4.92 -12.26
N ALA A 45 -11.20 -5.24 -13.20
CA ALA A 45 -10.00 -6.00 -12.95
C ALA A 45 -9.20 -5.14 -11.99
N LYS A 46 -9.11 -5.63 -10.74
CA LYS A 46 -8.17 -5.23 -9.69
C LYS A 46 -7.03 -4.42 -10.31
N THR A 47 -7.14 -3.10 -10.28
CA THR A 47 -6.11 -2.23 -10.85
C THR A 47 -4.99 -2.26 -9.84
N ASP A 48 -4.07 -3.21 -10.02
CA ASP A 48 -2.92 -3.35 -9.13
C ASP A 48 -2.04 -2.13 -9.36
N ILE A 49 -2.09 -1.17 -8.42
CA ILE A 49 -1.32 0.06 -8.49
C ILE A 49 0.11 -0.29 -8.11
N GLY A 50 1.01 -0.31 -9.10
CA GLY A 50 2.42 -0.58 -8.90
C GLY A 50 3.22 0.62 -8.42
N CYS A 51 4.50 0.40 -8.16
CA CYS A 51 5.44 1.46 -7.75
C CYS A 51 5.61 2.54 -8.83
N GLU A 52 5.49 2.19 -10.12
CA GLU A 52 5.62 3.15 -11.22
C GLU A 52 4.45 4.15 -11.21
N GLU A 53 3.21 3.67 -11.06
CA GLU A 53 2.02 4.52 -10.96
C GLU A 53 2.06 5.40 -9.71
N LEU A 54 2.55 4.86 -8.58
CA LEU A 54 2.73 5.62 -7.34
C LEU A 54 3.78 6.73 -7.49
N SER A 55 4.81 6.55 -8.33
CA SER A 55 5.86 7.56 -8.52
C SER A 55 5.34 8.85 -9.16
N GLY A 56 4.30 8.75 -10.00
CA GLY A 56 3.65 9.88 -10.67
C GLY A 56 2.44 10.45 -9.93
N ILE A 57 2.11 9.92 -8.74
CA ILE A 57 0.92 10.32 -8.02
C ILE A 57 1.03 11.76 -7.49
N LYS A 58 -0.07 12.50 -7.53
CA LYS A 58 -0.13 13.87 -7.02
C LYS A 58 -1.12 13.97 -5.88
N ALA A 59 -0.66 14.41 -4.71
CA ALA A 59 -1.56 14.75 -3.61
C ALA A 59 -2.37 16.00 -3.99
N VAL A 60 -3.70 15.90 -3.86
CA VAL A 60 -4.66 16.94 -4.25
C VAL A 60 -5.34 17.55 -3.03
N ASP A 61 -5.66 16.73 -2.02
CA ASP A 61 -6.30 17.22 -0.81
C ASP A 61 -5.96 16.35 0.41
N PHE A 62 -6.13 16.90 1.61
CA PHE A 62 -6.05 16.17 2.87
C PHE A 62 -7.42 15.63 3.25
N LEU A 63 -7.50 14.33 3.56
CA LEU A 63 -8.76 13.69 3.96
C LEU A 63 -8.82 13.36 5.45
N GLY A 64 -7.67 13.15 6.10
CA GLY A 64 -7.62 12.89 7.53
C GLY A 64 -6.27 12.37 8.00
N SER A 65 -6.07 12.35 9.32
CA SER A 65 -4.86 11.79 9.94
C SER A 65 -5.21 11.12 11.26
N GLY A 66 -4.53 10.02 11.56
CA GLY A 66 -4.61 9.32 12.83
C GLY A 66 -3.24 9.16 13.47
N TYR A 67 -3.15 8.20 14.40
CA TYR A 67 -1.95 7.93 15.19
C TYR A 67 -0.77 7.50 14.32
N THR A 68 -1.05 6.68 13.29
CA THR A 68 -0.04 6.06 12.43
C THR A 68 0.05 6.70 11.06
N LYS A 69 -1.10 7.09 10.49
CA LYS A 69 -1.23 7.34 9.06
C LYS A 69 -1.98 8.61 8.73
N THR A 70 -1.60 9.22 7.63
CA THR A 70 -2.31 10.33 6.98
C THR A 70 -2.97 9.80 5.71
N VAL A 71 -4.17 10.29 5.42
CA VAL A 71 -4.94 9.95 4.22
C VAL A 71 -5.07 11.20 3.36
N LEU A 72 -4.63 11.09 2.12
CA LEU A 72 -4.69 12.15 1.12
C LEU A 72 -5.58 11.72 -0.03
N LYS A 73 -6.35 12.66 -0.59
CA LYS A 73 -6.91 12.49 -1.92
C LYS A 73 -5.76 12.68 -2.90
N ALA A 74 -5.52 11.70 -3.76
CA ALA A 74 -4.42 11.75 -4.70
C ALA A 74 -4.88 11.41 -6.11
N ALA A 75 -4.31 12.07 -7.11
CA ALA A 75 -4.57 11.81 -8.51
C ALA A 75 -3.47 10.94 -9.09
N LEU A 76 -3.85 9.79 -9.65
CA LEU A 76 -2.96 8.94 -10.44
C LEU A 76 -2.66 9.59 -11.81
N PRO A 77 -1.58 9.20 -12.51
CA PRO A 77 -1.21 9.76 -13.82
C PRO A 77 -2.34 9.70 -14.87
N GLN A 78 -3.18 8.67 -14.81
CA GLN A 78 -4.35 8.47 -15.67
C GLN A 78 -5.57 9.34 -15.28
N GLY A 79 -5.46 10.19 -14.26
CA GLY A 79 -6.52 11.11 -13.82
C GLY A 79 -7.55 10.53 -12.83
N LEU A 80 -7.39 9.27 -12.43
CA LEU A 80 -8.23 8.64 -11.40
C LEU A 80 -7.84 9.15 -10.00
N PHE A 81 -8.84 9.42 -9.15
CA PHE A 81 -8.60 9.79 -7.75
C PHE A 81 -8.64 8.57 -6.84
N VAL A 82 -7.67 8.50 -5.92
CA VAL A 82 -7.56 7.45 -4.90
C VAL A 82 -7.35 8.08 -3.51
N ALA A 83 -7.64 7.31 -2.46
CA ALA A 83 -7.28 7.66 -1.09
C ALA A 83 -5.90 7.07 -0.76
N LEU A 84 -4.86 7.90 -0.78
CA LEU A 84 -3.49 7.49 -0.49
C LEU A 84 -3.26 7.53 1.03
N LYS A 85 -2.97 6.37 1.62
CA LYS A 85 -2.51 6.25 3.01
C LYS A 85 -0.97 6.30 3.04
N SER A 86 -0.41 7.21 3.82
CA SER A 86 1.04 7.31 4.08
C SER A 86 1.34 7.39 5.57
N VAL A 87 2.59 7.20 5.98
CA VAL A 87 3.02 7.36 7.37
C VAL A 87 2.75 8.80 7.82
N ASN A 88 2.08 8.97 8.95
CA ASN A 88 1.93 10.27 9.59
C ASN A 88 3.21 10.60 10.37
N HIS A 89 4.10 11.40 9.79
CA HIS A 89 5.33 11.83 10.45
C HIS A 89 5.09 12.68 11.71
N GLN A 90 3.91 13.30 11.85
CA GLN A 90 3.50 14.04 13.04
C GLN A 90 2.58 13.19 13.96
N GLY A 91 2.42 11.91 13.63
CA GLY A 91 1.55 10.98 14.35
C GLY A 91 2.14 10.53 15.68
N THR A 92 1.28 10.03 16.56
CA THR A 92 1.69 9.55 17.88
C THR A 92 2.69 8.39 17.79
N ASP A 93 2.53 7.46 16.85
CA ASP A 93 3.48 6.34 16.72
C ASP A 93 4.88 6.82 16.33
N MET A 94 4.98 7.80 15.42
CA MET A 94 6.26 8.39 15.03
C MET A 94 6.87 9.15 16.21
N ARG A 95 6.08 9.99 16.89
CA ARG A 95 6.54 10.77 18.04
C ARG A 95 7.09 9.87 19.14
N LEU A 96 6.35 8.85 19.55
CA LEU A 96 6.77 7.92 20.61
C LEU A 96 8.03 7.14 20.19
N CYS A 97 8.09 6.65 18.94
CA CYS A 97 9.28 5.97 18.44
C CYS A 97 10.52 6.88 18.47
N MET A 98 10.37 8.15 18.07
CA MET A 98 11.46 9.12 18.10
C MET A 98 11.91 9.46 19.52
N GLU A 99 10.98 9.54 20.48
CA GLU A 99 11.28 9.73 21.90
C GLU A 99 12.12 8.57 22.45
N ASP A 100 11.82 7.34 22.06
CA ASP A 100 12.50 6.13 22.55
C ASP A 100 13.85 5.86 21.85
N PHE A 101 13.94 6.06 20.54
CA PHE A 101 15.07 5.56 19.74
C PHE A 101 15.89 6.63 19.03
N GLN A 102 15.35 7.85 18.84
CA GLN A 102 16.04 8.96 18.18
C GLN A 102 16.61 8.65 16.78
N ASP A 103 16.00 7.69 16.06
CA ASP A 103 16.39 7.29 14.71
C ASP A 103 15.20 7.50 13.76
N SER A 104 15.24 8.58 12.99
CA SER A 104 14.15 8.95 12.08
C SER A 104 13.89 7.91 10.99
N GLN A 105 14.93 7.28 10.46
CA GLN A 105 14.77 6.33 9.36
C GLN A 105 14.26 5.00 9.90
N GLY A 106 14.87 4.48 10.97
CA GLY A 106 14.41 3.26 11.60
C GLY A 106 13.00 3.39 12.19
N CYS A 107 12.63 4.56 12.73
CA CYS A 107 11.26 4.81 13.19
C CYS A 107 10.25 4.91 12.05
N HIS A 108 10.60 5.56 10.93
CA HIS A 108 9.76 5.53 9.75
C HIS A 108 9.53 4.10 9.26
N GLU A 109 10.59 3.30 9.18
CA GLU A 109 10.50 1.89 8.79
C GLU A 109 9.62 1.11 9.78
N LEU A 110 9.86 1.25 11.08
CA LEU A 110 9.10 0.56 12.13
C LEU A 110 7.60 0.87 12.06
N VAL A 111 7.25 2.15 11.90
CA VAL A 111 5.86 2.61 11.79
C VAL A 111 5.23 2.14 10.47
N SER A 112 6.01 2.07 9.39
CA SER A 112 5.53 1.61 8.08
C SER A 112 5.01 0.16 8.09
N PHE A 113 5.50 -0.69 9.00
CA PHE A 113 5.01 -2.06 9.14
C PHE A 113 3.51 -2.15 9.43
N LYS A 114 2.92 -1.15 10.08
CA LYS A 114 1.46 -1.10 10.27
C LYS A 114 0.73 -0.97 8.93
N LEU A 115 1.26 -0.18 7.99
CA LEU A 115 0.71 -0.06 6.64
C LEU A 115 1.00 -1.31 5.80
N ARG A 116 2.19 -1.90 5.90
CA ARG A 116 2.52 -3.15 5.19
C ARG A 116 1.57 -4.30 5.58
N LYS A 117 1.22 -4.41 6.86
CA LYS A 117 0.21 -5.37 7.34
C LYS A 117 -1.18 -5.10 6.74
N GLU A 118 -1.60 -3.83 6.63
CA GLU A 118 -2.85 -3.48 5.94
C GLU A 118 -2.81 -3.92 4.46
N ILE A 119 -1.71 -3.69 3.74
CA ILE A 119 -1.56 -4.10 2.33
C ILE A 119 -1.74 -5.61 2.18
N VAL A 120 -0.99 -6.41 2.95
CA VAL A 120 -1.05 -7.88 2.90
C VAL A 120 -2.45 -8.38 3.27
N LEU A 121 -3.10 -7.75 4.25
CA LEU A 121 -4.46 -8.10 4.64
C LEU A 121 -5.47 -7.79 3.53
N LEU A 122 -5.43 -6.59 2.96
CA LEU A 122 -6.37 -6.14 1.93
C LEU A 122 -6.22 -6.90 0.61
N GLN A 123 -5.00 -7.35 0.27
CA GLN A 123 -4.79 -8.22 -0.89
C GLN A 123 -5.57 -9.55 -0.81
N ARG A 124 -5.89 -10.01 0.41
CA ARG A 124 -6.60 -11.25 0.72
C ARG A 124 -8.09 -11.05 1.00
N LEU A 125 -8.47 -9.89 1.52
CA LEU A 125 -9.86 -9.56 1.84
C LEU A 125 -10.62 -9.12 0.59
N GLN A 126 -11.27 -10.08 -0.08
CA GLN A 126 -12.17 -9.80 -1.21
C GLN A 126 -13.62 -9.97 -0.76
N HIS A 127 -14.32 -8.84 -0.63
CA HIS A 127 -15.72 -8.83 -0.24
C HIS A 127 -16.40 -7.55 -0.77
N PRO A 128 -17.65 -7.60 -1.27
CA PRO A 128 -18.32 -6.45 -1.90
C PRO A 128 -18.54 -5.23 -0.99
N ASN A 129 -18.43 -5.42 0.33
CA ASN A 129 -18.55 -4.34 1.33
C ASN A 129 -17.20 -3.89 1.90
N ILE A 130 -16.08 -4.31 1.29
CA ILE A 130 -14.74 -3.86 1.65
C ILE A 130 -14.24 -2.99 0.50
N VAL A 131 -13.62 -1.85 0.85
CA VAL A 131 -13.02 -0.96 -0.14
C VAL A 131 -11.82 -1.66 -0.77
N GLU A 132 -11.81 -1.72 -2.11
CA GLU A 132 -10.71 -2.24 -2.93
C GLU A 132 -9.51 -1.27 -2.96
#